data_AF-A0A3B8IRQ5-F1
#
_entry.id   AF-A0A3B8IRQ5-F1
#
_cell.length_a   1.000
_cell.length_b   1.000
_cell.length_c   1.000
_cell.angle_alpha   90.00
_cell.angle_beta   90.00
_cell.angle_gamma   90.00
#
_symmetry.space_group_name_H-M   'P 1'
#
loop_
_entity.id
_entity.type
_entity.pdbx_description
1 polymer ?
#
loop_
_entity_poly.entity_id
_entity_poly.type
_entity_poly.pdbx_seq_one_letter_code
_entity_poly.pdbx_strand_id
1 'polypeptide(L)'
;MKGGVSLNDDAGLEREADVMGERALSATTPVHAKTLKSASGIGNTHQAIQRRVGFEFQTNIALRNSQGDAPPLKTALFEATGWKIECDQGDLEFITDPFSNYGPLHQTMLNLVAWAHGMAQLPYVIPVEKQEQADQFDHPDDQHIREGILLDNQTRNLALMDANQGQLIANYFALGPASALTAAPQTTVGIPMEKIISSLHLVAAKEYTLGTGMGQKQVKLGAAQEREPTLVSAHDATVVLVNHLRQTHPDIPEMAWRKLEGIIGLAASYIRTANVPGRSSYSYVKVMAPMMSRVNFTALFNALPESVKPFLTPANVALAADLQANSRVFGVKGAIKDKAGPTIEEWVTSMTSGFDLLSRIGDFFSVEGIMEGSESMGEFDALDEADEKYDMPLVPIEFREMTKSVPYPLWPELTENIMIFANALIKAEFF
;
A
#
# COMPACT_ATOMS: atom_id res chain seq x y z
N MET A 1 31.67 -21.42 -25.67
CA MET A 1 31.15 -21.03 -24.35
C MET A 1 31.06 -19.51 -24.36
N LYS A 2 29.85 -18.93 -24.32
CA LYS A 2 29.65 -17.47 -24.35
C LYS A 2 29.87 -16.93 -22.94
N GLY A 3 30.80 -15.99 -22.80
CA GLY A 3 31.18 -15.39 -21.53
C GLY A 3 30.04 -14.59 -20.91
N GLY A 4 29.86 -14.76 -19.59
CA GLY A 4 28.98 -13.92 -18.79
C GLY A 4 29.51 -12.49 -18.77
N VAL A 5 28.62 -11.53 -18.97
CA VAL A 5 28.91 -10.11 -18.80
C VAL A 5 28.97 -9.86 -17.29
N SER A 6 30.11 -9.36 -16.79
CA SER A 6 30.26 -8.91 -15.41
C SER A 6 29.24 -7.80 -15.14
N LEU A 7 28.22 -8.12 -14.34
CA LEU A 7 27.16 -7.19 -13.98
C LEU A 7 27.70 -6.26 -12.89
N ASN A 8 28.32 -5.16 -13.32
CA ASN A 8 28.51 -3.93 -12.55
C ASN A 8 28.99 -4.07 -11.10
N ASP A 9 30.15 -4.70 -10.89
CA ASP A 9 30.97 -4.52 -9.67
C ASP A 9 31.68 -3.15 -9.73
N ASP A 10 30.92 -2.06 -9.80
CA ASP A 10 31.51 -0.72 -9.75
C ASP A 10 31.93 -0.43 -8.31
N ALA A 11 33.24 -0.51 -8.06
CA ALA A 11 33.85 -0.20 -6.78
C ALA A 11 33.55 1.24 -6.29
N GLY A 12 33.06 2.13 -7.17
CA GLY A 12 32.54 3.44 -6.80
C GLY A 12 31.22 3.37 -6.03
N LEU A 13 30.29 2.49 -6.40
CA LEU A 13 28.97 2.36 -5.77
C LEU A 13 29.06 1.69 -4.39
N GLU A 14 29.89 0.65 -4.27
CA GLU A 14 30.21 0.01 -2.98
C GLU A 14 30.87 1.02 -2.03
N ARG A 15 31.82 1.82 -2.54
CA ARG A 15 32.48 2.87 -1.76
C ARG A 15 31.52 4.00 -1.37
N GLU A 16 30.54 4.32 -2.20
CA GLU A 16 29.54 5.34 -1.89
C GLU A 16 28.56 4.84 -0.81
N ALA A 17 28.13 3.58 -0.87
CA ALA A 17 27.33 2.95 0.19
C ALA A 17 28.09 2.89 1.52
N ASP A 18 29.37 2.51 1.51
CA ASP A 18 30.23 2.51 2.70
C ASP A 18 30.41 3.92 3.27
N VAL A 19 30.66 4.93 2.41
CA VAL A 19 30.78 6.33 2.83
C VAL A 19 29.46 6.85 3.41
N MET A 20 28.30 6.45 2.86
CA MET A 20 27.00 6.80 3.41
C MET A 20 26.74 6.12 4.76
N GLY A 21 27.11 4.84 4.91
CA GLY A 21 27.05 4.11 6.18
C GLY A 21 27.94 4.74 7.25
N GLU A 22 29.19 5.07 6.90
CA GLU A 22 30.15 5.70 7.83
C GLU A 22 29.75 7.13 8.19
N ARG A 23 29.15 7.90 7.27
CA ARG A 23 28.59 9.24 7.54
C ARG A 23 27.37 9.19 8.45
N ALA A 24 26.47 8.22 8.24
CA ALA A 24 25.32 8.01 9.12
C ALA A 24 25.76 7.65 10.54
N LEU A 25 26.82 6.83 10.67
CA LEU A 25 27.40 6.47 11.98
C LEU A 25 28.15 7.65 12.62
N SER A 26 28.92 8.43 11.87
CA SER A 26 29.74 9.53 12.40
C SER A 26 28.94 10.81 12.72
N ALA A 27 27.77 11.02 12.09
CA ALA A 27 26.84 12.10 12.42
C ALA A 27 26.27 12.03 13.85
N THR A 28 26.50 10.92 14.57
CA THR A 28 26.09 10.75 15.98
C THR A 28 27.14 11.15 17.02
N THR A 29 28.28 11.73 16.60
CA THR A 29 29.23 12.30 17.56
C THR A 29 28.72 13.67 18.02
N PRO A 30 28.44 13.90 19.32
CA PRO A 30 27.99 15.20 19.79
C PRO A 30 29.13 16.21 19.60
N VAL A 31 29.06 17.01 18.54
CA VAL A 31 29.89 18.20 18.41
C VAL A 31 29.59 19.05 19.64
N HIS A 32 30.60 19.22 20.50
CA HIS A 32 30.52 20.09 21.67
C HIS A 32 29.83 21.40 21.28
N ALA A 33 28.63 21.58 21.82
CA ALA A 33 27.84 22.79 21.67
C ALA A 33 28.65 23.95 22.24
N LYS A 34 29.36 24.68 21.36
CA LYS A 34 29.80 26.03 21.67
C LYS A 34 28.53 26.83 21.95
N THR A 35 28.42 27.29 23.18
CA THR A 35 27.34 28.12 23.71
C THR A 35 27.17 29.36 22.83
N LEU A 36 26.30 29.27 21.82
CA LEU A 36 25.81 30.43 21.09
C LEU A 36 24.73 31.06 21.95
N LYS A 37 25.02 32.29 22.38
CA LYS A 37 24.13 33.14 23.15
C LYS A 37 22.76 33.21 22.47
N SER A 38 21.74 32.98 23.28
CA SER A 38 20.33 33.04 22.97
C SER A 38 19.97 34.30 22.19
N ALA A 39 19.65 34.14 20.91
CA ALA A 39 18.84 35.10 20.18
C ALA A 39 17.39 34.67 20.36
N SER A 40 16.65 35.43 21.18
CA SER A 40 15.20 35.36 21.33
C SER A 40 14.54 35.83 20.03
N GLY A 41 14.48 34.94 19.04
CA GLY A 41 13.71 35.11 17.81
C GLY A 41 12.54 34.14 17.83
N ILE A 42 11.33 34.67 17.68
CA ILE A 42 10.08 33.95 17.51
C ILE A 42 10.21 33.09 16.24
N GLY A 43 10.73 31.88 16.39
CA GLY A 43 10.66 30.84 15.37
C GLY A 43 9.44 30.00 15.69
N ASN A 44 8.39 30.13 14.87
CA ASN A 44 7.34 29.11 14.80
C ASN A 44 8.04 27.79 14.45
N THR A 45 8.36 27.00 15.46
CA THR A 45 8.73 25.59 15.27
C THR A 45 7.49 24.91 14.74
N HIS A 46 7.36 24.84 13.42
CA HIS A 46 6.33 24.08 12.74
C HIS A 46 6.43 22.64 13.25
N GLN A 47 5.52 22.27 14.14
CA GLN A 47 5.40 20.92 14.67
C GLN A 47 5.17 20.01 13.45
N ALA A 48 6.10 19.11 13.16
CA ALA A 48 5.96 18.19 12.04
C ALA A 48 4.69 17.36 12.22
N ILE A 49 3.68 17.62 11.39
CA ILE A 49 2.37 16.98 11.48
C ILE A 49 2.50 15.57 10.90
N GLN A 50 2.14 14.60 11.72
CA GLN A 50 2.11 13.17 11.38
C GLN A 50 0.87 12.93 10.50
N ARG A 51 1.10 12.32 9.33
CA ARG A 51 0.11 12.25 8.24
C ARG A 51 -0.74 10.99 8.33
N ARG A 52 -1.88 11.04 7.64
CA ARG A 52 -2.95 10.04 7.58
C ARG A 52 -2.41 8.66 7.14
N VAL A 53 -2.33 7.71 8.08
CA VAL A 53 -2.02 6.29 7.84
C VAL A 53 -3.28 5.46 8.11
N GLY A 54 -3.78 4.75 7.11
CA GLY A 54 -4.91 3.83 7.27
C GLY A 54 -4.48 2.37 7.18
N PHE A 55 -5.20 1.50 7.86
CA PHE A 55 -4.90 0.08 7.98
C PHE A 55 -6.09 -0.75 7.52
N GLU A 56 -5.80 -1.83 6.79
CA GLU A 56 -6.77 -2.85 6.41
C GLU A 56 -6.28 -4.21 6.93
N PHE A 57 -7.17 -5.03 7.47
CA PHE A 57 -6.88 -6.38 7.97
C PHE A 57 -7.87 -7.35 7.35
N GLN A 58 -7.54 -7.84 6.15
CA GLN A 58 -8.30 -8.93 5.52
C GLN A 58 -8.02 -10.22 6.28
N THR A 59 -9.03 -10.78 6.94
CA THR A 59 -8.87 -11.96 7.80
C THR A 59 -8.98 -13.27 7.02
N ASN A 60 -8.60 -14.36 7.68
CA ASN A 60 -8.87 -15.72 7.22
C ASN A 60 -10.30 -16.22 7.51
N ILE A 61 -11.24 -15.30 7.78
CA ILE A 61 -12.64 -15.62 8.07
C ILE A 61 -13.51 -15.21 6.90
N ALA A 62 -14.15 -16.19 6.28
CA ALA A 62 -15.13 -15.96 5.23
C ALA A 62 -16.53 -15.73 5.82
N LEU A 63 -17.34 -14.90 5.18
CA LEU A 63 -18.73 -14.63 5.56
C LEU A 63 -19.71 -15.22 4.56
N ARG A 64 -20.72 -15.95 5.02
CA ARG A 64 -21.78 -16.54 4.16
C ARG A 64 -23.17 -16.41 4.80
N ASN A 65 -24.21 -16.14 4.02
CA ASN A 65 -25.59 -16.15 4.52
C ASN A 65 -26.15 -17.59 4.56
N SER A 66 -27.43 -17.75 4.92
CA SER A 66 -28.09 -19.07 4.94
C SER A 66 -28.21 -19.76 3.58
N GLN A 67 -28.02 -19.03 2.49
CA GLN A 67 -28.03 -19.51 1.11
C GLN A 67 -26.63 -19.85 0.61
N GLY A 68 -25.58 -19.61 1.41
CA GLY A 68 -24.19 -19.82 1.01
C GLY A 68 -23.60 -18.67 0.19
N ASP A 69 -24.28 -17.52 0.08
CA ASP A 69 -23.77 -16.35 -0.62
C ASP A 69 -22.92 -15.48 0.31
N ALA A 70 -21.85 -14.88 -0.24
CA ALA A 70 -21.08 -13.85 0.46
C ALA A 70 -21.87 -12.53 0.55
N PRO A 71 -21.60 -11.68 1.56
CA PRO A 71 -22.08 -10.31 1.54
C PRO A 71 -21.66 -9.59 0.25
N PRO A 72 -22.45 -8.62 -0.25
CA PRO A 72 -22.04 -7.82 -1.39
C PRO A 72 -20.68 -7.16 -1.12
N LEU A 73 -19.85 -7.10 -2.17
CA LEU A 73 -18.47 -6.61 -2.09
C LEU A 73 -18.43 -5.20 -1.50
N LYS A 74 -17.49 -4.97 -0.55
CA LYS A 74 -17.22 -3.67 0.08
C LYS A 74 -18.44 -3.03 0.76
N THR A 75 -19.42 -3.84 1.13
CA THR A 75 -20.54 -3.39 1.99
C THR A 75 -20.07 -3.30 3.42
N ALA A 76 -20.25 -2.13 4.04
CA ALA A 76 -20.04 -1.95 5.47
C ALA A 76 -21.01 -2.83 6.27
N LEU A 77 -20.44 -3.77 7.00
CA LEU A 77 -21.15 -4.72 7.85
C LEU A 77 -21.34 -4.16 9.26
N PHE A 78 -20.36 -3.39 9.73
CA PHE A 78 -20.35 -2.68 10.99
C PHE A 78 -19.53 -1.42 10.87
N GLU A 79 -19.94 -0.35 11.53
CA GLU A 79 -19.21 0.92 11.59
C GLU A 79 -19.11 1.39 13.04
N ALA A 80 -17.92 1.83 13.42
CA ALA A 80 -17.65 2.50 14.68
C ALA A 80 -16.83 3.77 14.42
N THR A 81 -16.66 4.59 15.45
CA THR A 81 -15.81 5.77 15.32
C THR A 81 -14.38 5.35 15.00
N GLY A 82 -13.86 5.77 13.85
CA GLY A 82 -12.46 5.54 13.46
C GLY A 82 -12.22 4.24 12.69
N TRP A 83 -13.22 3.38 12.48
CA TRP A 83 -13.05 2.10 11.77
C TRP A 83 -14.38 1.43 11.40
N LYS A 84 -14.33 0.52 10.43
CA LYS A 84 -15.45 -0.29 9.97
C LYS A 84 -15.03 -1.72 9.65
N ILE A 85 -16.02 -2.58 9.45
CA ILE A 85 -15.88 -3.96 8.98
C ILE A 85 -16.57 -4.05 7.64
N GLU A 86 -15.88 -4.63 6.66
CA GLU A 86 -16.40 -4.90 5.32
C GLU A 86 -16.19 -6.36 4.92
N CYS A 87 -16.68 -6.68 3.72
CA CYS A 87 -16.45 -7.96 3.06
C CYS A 87 -15.67 -7.74 1.76
N ASP A 88 -14.47 -8.32 1.64
CA ASP A 88 -13.69 -8.32 0.40
C ASP A 88 -13.61 -9.75 -0.16
N GLN A 89 -14.23 -9.98 -1.32
CA GLN A 89 -14.33 -11.30 -1.96
C GLN A 89 -14.88 -12.43 -1.06
N GLY A 90 -15.71 -12.07 -0.08
CA GLY A 90 -16.27 -13.01 0.86
C GLY A 90 -15.46 -13.18 2.15
N ASP A 91 -14.31 -12.52 2.29
CA ASP A 91 -13.51 -12.48 3.52
C ASP A 91 -13.85 -11.23 4.35
N LEU A 92 -13.89 -11.40 5.66
CA LEU A 92 -14.08 -10.31 6.61
C LEU A 92 -12.83 -9.43 6.64
N GLU A 93 -13.01 -8.13 6.46
CA GLU A 93 -11.94 -7.13 6.44
C GLU A 93 -12.22 -6.03 7.46
N PHE A 94 -11.24 -5.72 8.30
CA PHE A 94 -11.29 -4.54 9.18
C PHE A 94 -10.57 -3.39 8.52
N ILE A 95 -11.19 -2.22 8.50
CA ILE A 95 -10.66 -1.02 7.84
C ILE A 95 -10.67 0.12 8.84
N THR A 96 -9.57 0.84 8.99
CA THR A 96 -9.51 2.02 9.84
C THR A 96 -9.68 3.30 9.04
N ASP A 97 -10.22 4.33 9.68
CA ASP A 97 -10.02 5.69 9.22
C ASP A 97 -8.50 6.00 9.25
N PRO A 98 -8.02 6.93 8.41
CA PRO A 98 -6.62 7.30 8.44
C PRO A 98 -6.24 8.07 9.73
N PHE A 99 -5.13 7.68 10.38
CA PHE A 99 -4.66 8.30 11.61
C PHE A 99 -3.53 9.30 11.39
N SER A 100 -3.59 10.43 12.10
CA SER A 100 -2.52 11.44 12.13
C SER A 100 -1.71 11.44 13.44
N ASN A 101 -2.06 10.60 14.42
CA ASN A 101 -1.35 10.53 15.69
C ASN A 101 -1.63 9.21 16.43
N TYR A 102 -0.76 8.89 17.39
CA TYR A 102 -0.74 7.58 18.06
C TYR A 102 -1.92 7.34 19.01
N GLY A 103 -2.52 8.38 19.59
CA GLY A 103 -3.59 8.23 20.60
C GLY A 103 -4.85 7.56 20.04
N PRO A 104 -5.51 8.15 19.03
CA PRO A 104 -6.65 7.56 18.32
C PRO A 104 -6.30 6.21 17.69
N LEU A 105 -5.11 6.06 17.10
CA LEU A 105 -4.67 4.77 16.57
C LEU A 105 -4.69 3.69 17.65
N HIS A 106 -4.01 3.92 18.78
CA HIS A 106 -3.92 2.94 19.86
C HIS A 106 -5.30 2.54 20.37
N GLN A 107 -6.20 3.52 20.58
CA GLN A 107 -7.55 3.24 21.02
C GLN A 107 -8.35 2.44 19.98
N THR A 108 -8.26 2.77 18.69
CA THR A 108 -8.93 2.01 17.63
C THR A 108 -8.39 0.59 17.55
N MET A 109 -7.07 0.40 17.66
CA MET A 109 -6.47 -0.93 17.63
C MET A 109 -6.88 -1.79 18.82
N LEU A 110 -7.02 -1.21 20.02
CA LEU A 110 -7.58 -1.94 21.18
C LEU A 110 -9.02 -2.39 20.91
N ASN A 111 -9.85 -1.51 20.30
CA ASN A 111 -11.23 -1.84 19.96
C ASN A 111 -11.30 -2.96 18.90
N LEU A 112 -10.47 -2.88 17.86
CA LEU A 112 -10.34 -3.91 16.83
C LEU A 112 -9.91 -5.25 17.41
N VAL A 113 -8.87 -5.26 18.25
CA VAL A 113 -8.39 -6.48 18.92
C VAL A 113 -9.43 -7.07 19.86
N ALA A 114 -10.16 -6.24 20.60
CA ALA A 114 -11.24 -6.71 21.46
C ALA A 114 -12.37 -7.36 20.64
N TRP A 115 -12.73 -6.77 19.51
CA TRP A 115 -13.72 -7.34 18.60
C TRP A 115 -13.25 -8.66 17.99
N ALA A 116 -12.03 -8.68 17.46
CA ALA A 116 -11.36 -9.86 16.91
C ALA A 116 -11.24 -10.99 17.95
N HIS A 117 -10.91 -10.65 19.20
CA HIS A 117 -10.90 -11.58 20.32
C HIS A 117 -12.29 -12.15 20.59
N GLY A 118 -13.32 -11.31 20.67
CA GLY A 118 -14.70 -11.73 20.86
C GLY A 118 -15.14 -12.73 19.78
N MET A 119 -14.83 -12.43 18.51
CA MET A 119 -15.07 -13.35 17.40
C MET A 119 -14.34 -14.67 17.58
N ALA A 120 -13.06 -14.64 17.97
CA ALA A 120 -12.25 -15.84 18.21
C ALA A 120 -12.79 -16.71 19.36
N GLN A 121 -13.45 -16.10 20.36
CA GLN A 121 -14.05 -16.79 21.52
C GLN A 121 -15.46 -17.34 21.30
N LEU A 122 -16.16 -16.96 20.21
CA LEU A 122 -17.52 -17.46 19.95
C LEU A 122 -17.54 -19.00 19.98
N PRO A 123 -18.35 -19.62 20.85
CA PRO A 123 -18.40 -21.07 20.96
C PRO A 123 -18.91 -21.68 19.66
N TYR A 124 -18.29 -22.81 19.28
CA TYR A 124 -18.74 -23.66 18.18
C TYR A 124 -20.16 -24.16 18.45
N VAL A 125 -21.05 -24.17 17.45
CA VAL A 125 -22.32 -24.89 17.56
C VAL A 125 -22.50 -25.78 16.36
N ILE A 126 -21.76 -26.90 16.33
CA ILE A 126 -22.06 -28.04 15.46
C ILE A 126 -21.74 -29.35 16.19
N PRO A 127 -22.73 -30.21 16.44
CA PRO A 127 -22.50 -31.54 16.99
C PRO A 127 -21.81 -32.47 15.99
N VAL A 128 -20.84 -33.27 16.47
CA VAL A 128 -20.02 -34.21 15.68
C VAL A 128 -20.85 -35.19 14.85
N GLU A 129 -22.07 -35.51 15.27
CA GLU A 129 -22.93 -36.47 14.59
C GLU A 129 -23.45 -36.01 13.20
N LYS A 130 -23.38 -34.71 12.87
CA LYS A 130 -23.85 -34.20 11.57
C LYS A 130 -22.80 -34.27 10.46
N GLN A 131 -21.52 -34.26 10.80
CA GLN A 131 -20.44 -34.29 9.82
C GLN A 131 -20.28 -35.68 9.18
N GLU A 132 -20.49 -36.75 9.96
CA GLU A 132 -20.50 -38.12 9.44
C GLU A 132 -21.72 -38.43 8.55
N GLN A 133 -22.80 -37.63 8.63
CA GLN A 133 -23.96 -37.74 7.74
C GLN A 133 -23.69 -37.13 6.37
N ALA A 134 -22.89 -36.07 6.25
CA ALA A 134 -22.57 -35.44 4.96
C ALA A 134 -21.78 -36.34 4.01
N ASP A 135 -20.85 -37.12 4.56
CA ASP A 135 -19.96 -37.97 3.78
C ASP A 135 -20.65 -39.24 3.26
N GLN A 136 -21.90 -39.49 3.66
CA GLN A 136 -22.72 -40.60 3.17
C GLN A 136 -23.57 -40.23 1.94
N PHE A 137 -23.59 -38.96 1.53
CA PHE A 137 -24.39 -38.43 0.42
C PHE A 137 -23.53 -38.22 -0.85
N ASP A 138 -23.40 -39.28 -1.65
CA ASP A 138 -22.64 -39.28 -2.92
C ASP A 138 -23.54 -39.19 -4.17
N HIS A 139 -24.86 -39.02 -3.99
CA HIS A 139 -25.82 -38.89 -5.09
C HIS A 139 -25.96 -37.42 -5.54
N PRO A 140 -26.08 -37.13 -6.85
CA PRO A 140 -26.27 -35.75 -7.36
C PRO A 140 -27.50 -35.03 -6.78
N ASP A 141 -28.53 -35.78 -6.37
CA ASP A 141 -29.76 -35.24 -5.76
C ASP A 141 -29.59 -34.88 -4.28
N ASP A 142 -28.46 -35.25 -3.66
CA ASP A 142 -28.13 -34.93 -2.27
C ASP A 142 -27.19 -33.73 -2.14
N GLN A 143 -26.88 -33.04 -3.26
CA GLN A 143 -26.05 -31.82 -3.26
C GLN A 143 -26.59 -30.77 -2.27
N HIS A 144 -27.91 -30.66 -2.15
CA HIS A 144 -28.59 -29.71 -1.27
C HIS A 144 -28.38 -30.05 0.22
N ILE A 145 -28.21 -31.34 0.55
CA ILE A 145 -27.97 -31.83 1.91
C ILE A 145 -26.49 -31.68 2.28
N ARG A 146 -25.59 -31.93 1.32
CA ARG A 146 -24.15 -31.74 1.46
C ARG A 146 -23.76 -30.26 1.56
N GLU A 147 -24.42 -29.38 0.82
CA GLU A 147 -24.31 -27.92 0.98
C GLU A 147 -24.83 -27.49 2.37
N GLY A 148 -25.91 -28.09 2.86
CA GLY A 148 -26.43 -27.87 4.21
C GLY A 148 -25.50 -28.28 5.36
N ILE A 149 -24.54 -29.19 5.12
CA ILE A 149 -23.54 -29.63 6.09
C ILE A 149 -22.14 -29.02 5.81
N LEU A 150 -21.87 -28.50 4.63
CA LEU A 150 -20.68 -27.66 4.37
C LEU A 150 -20.84 -26.25 4.96
N LEU A 151 -22.08 -25.81 5.14
CA LEU A 151 -22.48 -24.75 6.08
C LEU A 151 -22.22 -25.13 7.56
N ASP A 152 -21.60 -26.27 7.84
CA ASP A 152 -21.27 -26.81 9.17
C ASP A 152 -19.72 -26.82 9.41
N ASN A 153 -18.95 -25.92 8.78
CA ASN A 153 -17.53 -25.66 9.09
C ASN A 153 -17.39 -24.41 9.98
N GLN A 154 -17.12 -24.56 11.29
CA GLN A 154 -16.92 -23.44 12.25
C GLN A 154 -17.93 -22.29 12.12
N THR A 155 -19.13 -22.59 11.67
CA THR A 155 -20.19 -21.64 11.42
C THR A 155 -20.63 -21.03 12.74
N ARG A 156 -20.20 -19.79 12.98
CA ARG A 156 -20.56 -19.04 14.19
C ARG A 156 -21.66 -18.07 13.84
N ASN A 157 -22.76 -18.12 14.60
CA ASN A 157 -23.81 -17.13 14.47
C ASN A 157 -23.29 -15.80 15.03
N LEU A 158 -23.08 -14.82 14.15
CA LEU A 158 -22.59 -13.50 14.51
C LEU A 158 -23.63 -12.68 15.30
N ALA A 159 -24.90 -13.12 15.33
CA ALA A 159 -25.92 -12.53 16.21
C ALA A 159 -25.57 -12.65 17.70
N LEU A 160 -24.68 -13.57 18.10
CA LEU A 160 -24.17 -13.67 19.47
C LEU A 160 -23.16 -12.56 19.83
N MET A 161 -22.69 -11.77 18.86
CA MET A 161 -21.89 -10.55 19.11
C MET A 161 -22.77 -9.35 19.53
N ASP A 162 -23.90 -9.64 20.18
CA ASP A 162 -25.14 -8.89 20.48
C ASP A 162 -24.97 -7.47 21.10
N ALA A 163 -23.75 -7.01 21.34
CA ALA A 163 -23.47 -5.68 21.86
C ALA A 163 -23.18 -4.61 20.78
N ASN A 164 -22.78 -4.98 19.56
CA ASN A 164 -22.20 -4.05 18.56
C ASN A 164 -22.95 -4.05 17.21
N GLN A 165 -24.27 -3.84 17.24
CA GLN A 165 -25.20 -3.95 16.10
C GLN A 165 -24.73 -3.37 14.75
N GLY A 166 -24.67 -4.25 13.74
CA GLY A 166 -24.94 -3.94 12.34
C GLY A 166 -25.99 -4.94 11.82
N GLN A 167 -27.12 -4.46 11.28
CA GLN A 167 -28.24 -5.33 10.86
C GLN A 167 -27.83 -6.37 9.80
N LEU A 168 -26.83 -6.06 8.99
CA LEU A 168 -26.30 -6.95 7.97
C LEU A 168 -25.58 -8.16 8.59
N ILE A 169 -24.72 -7.96 9.60
CA ILE A 169 -23.93 -9.03 10.23
C ILE A 169 -24.79 -10.16 10.78
N ALA A 170 -25.98 -9.85 11.31
CA ALA A 170 -26.88 -10.84 11.91
C ALA A 170 -27.37 -11.90 10.92
N ASN A 171 -27.30 -11.64 9.60
CA ASN A 171 -27.73 -12.55 8.55
C ASN A 171 -26.59 -13.41 7.97
N TYR A 172 -25.37 -13.25 8.47
CA TYR A 172 -24.20 -13.98 7.99
C TYR A 172 -23.56 -14.84 9.08
N PHE A 173 -22.88 -15.87 8.62
CA PHE A 173 -22.08 -16.80 9.39
C PHE A 173 -20.61 -16.61 9.06
N ALA A 174 -19.76 -16.67 10.08
CA ALA A 174 -18.31 -16.72 9.92
C ALA A 174 -17.86 -18.17 9.69
N LEU A 175 -17.05 -18.39 8.65
CA LEU A 175 -16.42 -19.65 8.26
C LEU A 175 -14.90 -19.50 8.32
N GLY A 176 -14.19 -20.45 8.91
CA GLY A 176 -12.73 -20.45 9.02
C GLY A 176 -12.22 -20.65 10.44
N PRO A 177 -10.91 -20.87 10.64
CA PRO A 177 -10.34 -21.24 11.93
C PRO A 177 -10.23 -20.03 12.87
N ALA A 178 -11.33 -19.64 13.51
CA ALA A 178 -11.40 -18.44 14.35
C ALA A 178 -10.51 -18.51 15.60
N SER A 179 -10.23 -19.70 16.13
CA SER A 179 -9.23 -19.88 17.21
C SER A 179 -7.81 -19.50 16.78
N ALA A 180 -7.56 -19.42 15.48
CA ALA A 180 -6.35 -18.93 14.86
C ALA A 180 -6.69 -17.78 13.89
N LEU A 181 -7.49 -16.82 14.36
CA LEU A 181 -7.79 -15.61 13.61
C LEU A 181 -6.48 -14.89 13.26
N THR A 182 -6.26 -14.75 11.97
CA THR A 182 -5.10 -14.06 11.40
C THR A 182 -5.58 -13.14 10.28
N ALA A 183 -4.77 -12.14 9.94
CA ALA A 183 -5.04 -11.28 8.80
C ALA A 183 -3.84 -11.18 7.86
N ALA A 184 -4.10 -10.76 6.62
CA ALA A 184 -3.13 -10.18 5.72
C ALA A 184 -3.25 -8.65 5.82
N PRO A 185 -2.45 -7.98 6.67
CA PRO A 185 -2.54 -6.54 6.82
C PRO A 185 -2.15 -5.84 5.53
N GLN A 186 -2.78 -4.71 5.28
CA GLN A 186 -2.41 -3.75 4.25
C GLN A 186 -2.42 -2.36 4.90
N THR A 187 -1.63 -1.43 4.38
CA THR A 187 -1.54 -0.08 4.94
C THR A 187 -1.40 0.93 3.83
N THR A 188 -2.16 2.01 3.87
CA THR A 188 -1.95 3.15 2.99
C THR A 188 -1.37 4.31 3.78
N VAL A 189 -0.30 4.91 3.26
CA VAL A 189 0.36 6.08 3.86
C VAL A 189 0.31 7.24 2.87
N GLY A 190 -0.16 8.40 3.32
CA GLY A 190 -0.05 9.64 2.57
C GLY A 190 1.37 10.22 2.61
N ILE A 191 2.05 10.26 1.45
CA ILE A 191 3.43 10.71 1.31
C ILE A 191 3.47 11.97 0.44
N PRO A 192 4.19 13.03 0.83
CA PRO A 192 4.36 14.19 -0.05
C PRO A 192 5.05 13.81 -1.32
N MET A 193 4.67 14.49 -2.39
CA MET A 193 5.23 14.24 -3.70
C MET A 193 6.76 14.37 -3.74
N GLU A 194 7.33 15.35 -3.04
CA GLU A 194 8.79 15.53 -2.93
C GLU A 194 9.52 14.47 -2.10
N LYS A 195 8.78 13.62 -1.37
CA LYS A 195 9.33 12.54 -0.52
C LYS A 195 9.11 11.15 -1.11
N ILE A 196 8.37 11.01 -2.22
CA ILE A 196 8.08 9.72 -2.85
C ILE A 196 9.36 8.94 -3.14
N ILE A 197 10.31 9.58 -3.83
CA ILE A 197 11.58 8.97 -4.24
C ILE A 197 12.35 8.39 -3.05
N SER A 198 12.53 9.18 -2.00
CA SER A 198 13.20 8.70 -0.79
C SER A 198 12.41 7.61 -0.08
N SER A 199 11.07 7.66 -0.18
CA SER A 199 10.21 6.61 0.35
C SER A 199 10.34 5.31 -0.43
N LEU A 200 10.52 5.34 -1.75
CA LEU A 200 10.74 4.15 -2.57
C LEU A 200 12.03 3.40 -2.16
N HIS A 201 13.10 4.12 -1.80
CA HIS A 201 14.32 3.53 -1.22
C HIS A 201 14.04 2.83 0.09
N LEU A 202 13.35 3.54 0.98
CA LEU A 202 12.95 3.03 2.28
C LEU A 202 11.82 2.02 2.20
N VAL A 203 11.40 1.56 1.03
CA VAL A 203 10.51 0.41 0.88
C VAL A 203 11.26 -0.74 0.22
N ALA A 204 12.22 -0.43 -0.65
CA ALA A 204 13.07 -1.43 -1.27
C ALA A 204 14.06 -2.11 -0.32
N ALA A 205 14.49 -1.44 0.76
CA ALA A 205 15.25 -2.12 1.80
C ALA A 205 14.37 -3.20 2.45
N LYS A 206 14.82 -4.45 2.46
CA LYS A 206 13.98 -5.57 2.91
C LYS A 206 13.79 -5.55 4.43
N GLU A 207 14.77 -5.01 5.15
CA GLU A 207 14.84 -5.01 6.61
C GLU A 207 15.24 -3.61 7.11
N TYR A 208 14.49 -3.10 8.08
CA TYR A 208 14.72 -1.80 8.71
C TYR A 208 15.02 -1.97 10.18
N THR A 209 16.06 -1.31 10.66
CA THR A 209 16.28 -1.18 12.10
C THR A 209 15.59 0.08 12.60
N LEU A 210 14.43 -0.08 13.25
CA LEU A 210 13.71 1.03 13.87
C LEU A 210 14.13 1.21 15.33
N GLY A 211 14.24 2.47 15.77
CA GLY A 211 14.58 2.83 17.15
C GLY A 211 16.03 3.31 17.35
N THR A 212 16.28 3.98 18.48
CA THR A 212 17.62 4.49 18.86
C THR A 212 18.15 3.75 20.09
N GLY A 213 19.43 3.37 20.09
CA GLY A 213 20.10 2.75 21.24
C GLY A 213 19.74 1.28 21.46
N MET A 214 19.64 0.84 22.72
CA MET A 214 19.41 -0.58 23.08
C MET A 214 18.00 -1.13 22.73
N GLY A 215 17.11 -0.30 22.16
CA GLY A 215 15.74 -0.68 21.78
C GLY A 215 15.53 -0.88 20.28
N GLN A 216 16.58 -1.17 19.51
CA GLN A 216 16.48 -1.37 18.08
C GLN A 216 15.68 -2.62 17.72
N LYS A 217 14.63 -2.46 16.90
CA LYS A 217 13.80 -3.55 16.39
C LYS A 217 13.97 -3.66 14.88
N GLN A 218 14.30 -4.87 14.41
CA GLN A 218 14.27 -5.16 12.98
C GLN A 218 12.81 -5.32 12.54
N VAL A 219 12.40 -4.54 11.54
CA VAL A 219 11.09 -4.59 10.91
C VAL A 219 11.29 -4.95 9.45
N LYS A 220 10.67 -6.06 9.05
CA LYS A 220 10.69 -6.53 7.67
C LYS A 220 9.40 -6.07 6.99
N LEU A 221 9.51 -5.15 6.04
CA LEU A 221 8.35 -4.56 5.34
C LEU A 221 8.00 -5.27 4.02
N GLY A 222 8.83 -6.22 3.57
CA GLY A 222 8.63 -6.92 2.30
C GLY A 222 9.12 -8.37 2.28
N ALA A 223 8.42 -9.19 1.50
CA ALA A 223 8.83 -10.54 1.12
C ALA A 223 9.35 -10.58 -0.33
N ALA A 224 10.16 -9.58 -0.74
CA ALA A 224 10.61 -9.49 -2.12
C ALA A 224 11.49 -10.69 -2.52
N GLN A 225 10.99 -11.49 -3.47
CA GLN A 225 11.78 -12.51 -4.17
C GLN A 225 12.98 -11.84 -4.84
N GLU A 226 14.17 -12.44 -4.75
CA GLU A 226 15.46 -11.88 -5.22
C GLU A 226 15.54 -11.54 -6.73
N ARG A 227 14.45 -11.72 -7.50
CA ARG A 227 14.45 -11.60 -8.96
C ARG A 227 13.67 -10.42 -9.53
N GLU A 228 13.02 -9.62 -8.70
CA GLU A 228 12.27 -8.46 -9.20
C GLU A 228 13.19 -7.24 -9.31
N PRO A 229 13.16 -6.46 -10.41
CA PRO A 229 13.89 -5.21 -10.53
C PRO A 229 13.49 -4.34 -9.35
N THR A 230 14.49 -3.97 -8.55
CA THR A 230 14.24 -3.21 -7.33
C THR A 230 13.71 -1.83 -7.71
N LEU A 231 12.78 -1.31 -6.91
CA LEU A 231 12.30 0.07 -7.00
C LEU A 231 13.48 1.07 -7.01
N VAL A 232 14.61 0.69 -6.40
CA VAL A 232 15.91 1.39 -6.42
C VAL A 232 16.40 1.67 -7.85
N SER A 233 16.27 0.71 -8.78
CA SER A 233 16.78 0.90 -10.13
C SER A 233 16.03 1.99 -10.91
N ALA A 234 14.72 2.12 -10.69
CA ALA A 234 13.89 3.16 -11.29
C ALA A 234 14.22 4.53 -10.70
N HIS A 235 14.49 4.56 -9.40
CA HIS A 235 14.97 5.73 -8.70
C HIS A 235 16.26 6.27 -9.32
N ASP A 236 17.31 5.44 -9.45
CA ASP A 236 18.63 5.94 -9.85
C ASP A 236 18.60 6.55 -11.25
N ALA A 237 17.89 5.90 -12.18
CA ALA A 237 17.67 6.43 -13.52
C ALA A 237 16.90 7.75 -13.50
N THR A 238 15.91 7.88 -12.62
CA THR A 238 15.13 9.11 -12.45
C THR A 238 15.99 10.24 -11.88
N VAL A 239 16.81 9.98 -10.87
CA VAL A 239 17.70 10.98 -10.26
C VAL A 239 18.71 11.49 -11.28
N VAL A 240 19.35 10.61 -12.05
CA VAL A 240 20.30 11.00 -13.10
C VAL A 240 19.60 11.89 -14.14
N LEU A 241 18.41 11.49 -14.60
CA LEU A 241 17.62 12.26 -15.55
C LEU A 241 17.25 13.65 -15.00
N VAL A 242 16.67 13.73 -13.81
CA VAL A 242 16.22 14.99 -13.22
C VAL A 242 17.39 15.90 -12.87
N ASN A 243 18.52 15.34 -12.43
CA ASN A 243 19.74 16.11 -12.20
C ASN A 243 20.25 16.78 -13.48
N HIS A 244 20.18 16.10 -14.63
CA HIS A 244 20.54 16.69 -15.91
C HIS A 244 19.61 17.87 -16.28
N LEU A 245 18.30 17.69 -16.14
CA LEU A 245 17.32 18.75 -16.38
C LEU A 245 17.50 19.94 -15.43
N ARG A 246 17.78 19.66 -14.16
CA ARG A 246 18.06 20.67 -13.13
C ARG A 246 19.29 21.51 -13.48
N GLN A 247 20.34 20.89 -14.00
CA GLN A 247 21.56 21.60 -14.42
C GLN A 247 21.32 22.55 -15.61
N THR A 248 20.39 22.21 -16.51
CA THR A 248 20.06 23.06 -17.67
C THR A 248 19.02 24.14 -17.36
N HIS A 249 18.36 24.05 -16.20
CA HIS A 249 17.31 24.97 -15.75
C HIS A 249 17.50 25.36 -14.27
N PRO A 250 18.62 26.03 -13.93
CA PRO A 250 19.00 26.34 -12.54
C PRO A 250 18.10 27.40 -11.87
N ASP A 251 17.25 28.07 -12.64
CA ASP A 251 16.27 29.05 -12.17
C ASP A 251 15.05 28.42 -11.49
N ILE A 252 14.80 27.13 -11.74
CA ILE A 252 13.67 26.41 -11.15
C ILE A 252 14.01 25.99 -9.72
N PRO A 253 13.15 26.28 -8.71
CA PRO A 253 13.39 25.91 -7.32
C PRO A 253 13.57 24.40 -7.11
N GLU A 254 14.49 24.02 -6.23
CA GLU A 254 14.81 22.61 -5.91
C GLU A 254 13.56 21.79 -5.54
N MET A 255 12.65 22.39 -4.78
CA MET A 255 11.41 21.74 -4.37
C MET A 255 10.53 21.33 -5.57
N ALA A 256 10.53 22.09 -6.66
CA ALA A 256 9.79 21.74 -7.87
C ALA A 256 10.42 20.53 -8.57
N TRP A 257 11.75 20.46 -8.61
CA TRP A 257 12.46 19.30 -9.16
C TRP A 257 12.19 18.02 -8.38
N ARG A 258 12.20 18.08 -7.05
CA ARG A 258 11.92 16.89 -6.22
C ARG A 258 10.50 16.35 -6.42
N LYS A 259 9.52 17.22 -6.67
CA LYS A 259 8.14 16.79 -7.01
C LYS A 259 8.09 16.09 -8.36
N LEU A 260 8.76 16.65 -9.37
CA LEU A 260 8.88 16.02 -10.69
C LEU A 260 9.59 14.65 -10.60
N GLU A 261 10.69 14.59 -9.86
CA GLU A 261 11.43 13.36 -9.55
C GLU A 261 10.53 12.31 -8.91
N GLY A 262 9.71 12.71 -7.93
CA GLY A 262 8.64 11.91 -7.32
C GLY A 262 7.74 11.22 -8.34
N ILE A 263 7.10 11.99 -9.21
CA ILE A 263 6.15 11.47 -10.20
C ILE A 263 6.85 10.58 -11.23
N ILE A 264 7.99 11.03 -11.79
CA ILE A 264 8.71 10.25 -12.81
C ILE A 264 9.19 8.92 -12.23
N GLY A 265 9.76 8.93 -11.02
CA GLY A 265 10.25 7.73 -10.37
C GLY A 265 9.14 6.75 -10.05
N LEU A 266 7.97 7.25 -9.64
CA LEU A 266 6.78 6.44 -9.43
C LEU A 266 6.31 5.80 -10.75
N ALA A 267 6.15 6.59 -11.82
CA ALA A 267 5.75 6.10 -13.13
C ALA A 267 6.75 5.08 -13.70
N ALA A 268 8.05 5.35 -13.59
CA ALA A 268 9.11 4.44 -14.03
C ALA A 268 9.11 3.14 -13.24
N SER A 269 8.93 3.21 -11.91
CA SER A 269 8.78 2.03 -11.05
C SER A 269 7.61 1.18 -11.51
N TYR A 270 6.48 1.80 -11.83
CA TYR A 270 5.29 1.10 -12.32
C TYR A 270 5.58 0.30 -13.58
N ILE A 271 6.19 0.97 -14.56
CA ILE A 271 6.53 0.37 -15.86
C ILE A 271 7.53 -0.78 -15.68
N ARG A 272 8.52 -0.64 -14.81
CA ARG A 272 9.52 -1.69 -14.57
C ARG A 272 8.92 -2.91 -13.88
N THR A 273 8.13 -2.73 -12.82
CA THR A 273 7.45 -3.84 -12.13
C THR A 273 6.42 -4.52 -13.04
N ALA A 274 5.79 -3.76 -13.94
CA ALA A 274 4.87 -4.29 -14.93
C ALA A 274 5.53 -5.21 -15.98
N ASN A 275 6.79 -5.00 -16.31
CA ASN A 275 7.49 -5.67 -17.41
C ASN A 275 8.54 -6.70 -16.97
N VAL A 276 8.46 -7.23 -15.74
CA VAL A 276 9.38 -8.27 -15.25
C VAL A 276 9.29 -9.55 -16.11
N PRO A 277 10.41 -10.06 -16.65
CA PRO A 277 10.44 -11.31 -17.39
C PRO A 277 9.88 -12.48 -16.57
N GLY A 278 9.07 -13.35 -17.18
CA GLY A 278 8.56 -14.56 -16.54
C GLY A 278 7.23 -14.45 -15.78
N ARG A 279 6.74 -13.24 -15.43
CA ARG A 279 5.34 -13.09 -14.95
C ARG A 279 4.37 -13.39 -16.07
N SER A 280 3.36 -14.23 -15.88
CA SER A 280 2.46 -14.70 -16.94
C SER A 280 1.15 -13.92 -17.05
N SER A 281 0.65 -13.34 -15.95
CA SER A 281 -0.55 -12.50 -15.94
C SER A 281 -0.66 -11.74 -14.62
N TYR A 282 -1.42 -10.64 -14.63
CA TYR A 282 -1.96 -10.02 -13.43
C TYR A 282 -3.47 -10.15 -13.49
N SER A 283 -4.10 -10.55 -12.39
CA SER A 283 -5.57 -10.56 -12.28
C SER A 283 -6.16 -9.15 -12.42
N TYR A 284 -5.36 -8.12 -12.15
CA TYR A 284 -5.79 -6.73 -12.14
C TYR A 284 -4.60 -5.79 -12.39
N VAL A 285 -4.79 -4.73 -13.19
CA VAL A 285 -3.71 -3.77 -13.53
C VAL A 285 -3.10 -3.15 -12.28
N LYS A 286 -3.88 -2.89 -11.23
CA LYS A 286 -3.35 -2.32 -9.98
C LYS A 286 -2.49 -3.28 -9.15
N VAL A 287 -2.60 -4.59 -9.38
CA VAL A 287 -1.74 -5.60 -8.74
C VAL A 287 -0.34 -5.62 -9.37
N MET A 288 -0.17 -4.99 -10.55
CA MET A 288 1.14 -4.89 -11.21
C MET A 288 2.16 -4.15 -10.37
N ALA A 289 1.71 -3.13 -9.63
CA ALA A 289 2.53 -2.43 -8.68
C ALA A 289 1.66 -2.05 -7.47
N PRO A 290 1.60 -2.93 -6.46
CA PRO A 290 0.74 -2.76 -5.29
C PRO A 290 0.87 -1.40 -4.61
N MET A 291 2.06 -0.81 -4.61
CA MET A 291 2.32 0.52 -4.06
C MET A 291 1.59 1.67 -4.77
N MET A 292 1.11 1.44 -5.98
CA MET A 292 0.62 2.47 -6.90
C MET A 292 -0.84 2.25 -7.33
N SER A 293 -1.50 1.23 -6.78
CA SER A 293 -2.91 0.91 -7.02
C SER A 293 -3.85 2.12 -6.80
N ARG A 294 -3.51 3.02 -5.88
CA ARG A 294 -4.35 4.15 -5.47
C ARG A 294 -3.86 5.50 -5.97
N VAL A 295 -2.90 5.52 -6.90
CA VAL A 295 -2.30 6.77 -7.39
C VAL A 295 -3.05 7.29 -8.61
N ASN A 296 -3.57 8.51 -8.52
CA ASN A 296 -4.11 9.25 -9.66
C ASN A 296 -3.01 10.14 -10.27
N PHE A 297 -2.34 9.67 -11.32
CA PHE A 297 -1.25 10.41 -11.96
C PHE A 297 -1.69 11.75 -12.58
N THR A 298 -2.96 11.91 -12.93
CA THR A 298 -3.48 13.20 -13.41
C THR A 298 -3.54 14.22 -12.28
N ALA A 299 -4.01 13.80 -11.09
CA ALA A 299 -4.01 14.65 -9.92
C ALA A 299 -2.58 15.06 -9.53
N LEU A 300 -1.63 14.13 -9.57
CA LEU A 300 -0.21 14.43 -9.34
C LEU A 300 0.35 15.43 -10.37
N PHE A 301 0.07 15.22 -11.65
CA PHE A 301 0.47 16.16 -12.70
C PHE A 301 -0.10 17.56 -12.46
N ASN A 302 -1.38 17.65 -12.10
CA ASN A 302 -2.02 18.93 -11.81
C ASN A 302 -1.40 19.65 -10.62
N ALA A 303 -0.96 18.90 -9.60
CA ALA A 303 -0.27 19.41 -8.42
C ALA A 303 1.21 19.81 -8.67
N LEU A 304 1.81 19.45 -9.81
CA LEU A 304 3.15 19.92 -10.14
C LEU A 304 3.19 21.45 -10.30
N PRO A 305 4.29 22.11 -9.90
CA PRO A 305 4.52 23.50 -10.28
C PRO A 305 4.57 23.65 -11.81
N GLU A 306 3.94 24.71 -12.35
CA GLU A 306 3.91 25.00 -13.79
C GLU A 306 5.30 25.02 -14.44
N SER A 307 6.33 25.45 -13.68
CA SER A 307 7.71 25.50 -14.16
C SER A 307 8.29 24.11 -14.51
N VAL A 308 7.78 23.03 -13.91
CA VAL A 308 8.29 21.67 -14.15
C VAL A 308 7.36 20.76 -14.95
N LYS A 309 6.08 21.14 -15.11
CA LYS A 309 5.11 20.37 -15.93
C LYS A 309 5.61 20.04 -17.35
N PRO A 310 6.29 20.95 -18.09
CA PRO A 310 6.81 20.65 -19.42
C PRO A 310 7.82 19.50 -19.47
N PHE A 311 8.42 19.12 -18.34
CA PHE A 311 9.39 18.03 -18.27
C PHE A 311 8.78 16.67 -17.96
N LEU A 312 7.48 16.59 -17.59
CA LEU A 312 6.79 15.30 -17.50
C LEU A 312 6.36 14.85 -18.90
N THR A 313 7.32 14.34 -19.67
CA THR A 313 7.12 13.91 -21.07
C THR A 313 7.18 12.39 -21.21
N PRO A 314 6.58 11.82 -22.28
CA PRO A 314 6.75 10.39 -22.58
C PRO A 314 8.21 9.95 -22.68
N ALA A 315 9.07 10.80 -23.25
CA ALA A 315 10.49 10.50 -23.41
C ALA A 315 11.21 10.41 -22.06
N ASN A 316 10.95 11.35 -21.14
CA ASN A 316 11.56 11.36 -19.82
C ASN A 316 11.09 10.18 -18.95
N VAL A 317 9.80 9.87 -18.96
CA VAL A 317 9.25 8.69 -18.26
C VAL A 317 9.82 7.39 -18.84
N ALA A 318 9.89 7.28 -20.17
CA ALA A 318 10.45 6.10 -20.82
C ALA A 318 11.95 5.92 -20.53
N LEU A 319 12.73 7.01 -20.56
CA LEU A 319 14.15 6.99 -20.21
C LEU A 319 14.37 6.55 -18.76
N ALA A 320 13.59 7.08 -17.81
CA ALA A 320 13.63 6.64 -16.43
C ALA A 320 13.23 5.15 -16.28
N ALA A 321 12.33 4.66 -17.13
CA ALA A 321 11.93 3.25 -17.17
C ALA A 321 12.90 2.32 -17.94
N ASP A 322 13.97 2.85 -18.55
CA ASP A 322 14.87 2.12 -19.46
C ASP A 322 14.15 1.53 -20.69
N LEU A 323 13.26 2.33 -21.29
CA LEU A 323 12.43 1.96 -22.43
C LEU A 323 12.31 3.11 -23.44
N GLN A 324 11.63 2.84 -24.55
CA GLN A 324 11.25 3.87 -25.54
C GLN A 324 9.82 4.35 -25.29
N ALA A 325 9.49 5.58 -25.67
CA ALA A 325 8.14 6.15 -25.44
C ALA A 325 7.00 5.34 -26.08
N ASN A 326 7.25 4.67 -27.21
CA ASN A 326 6.30 3.76 -27.86
C ASN A 326 6.24 2.36 -27.22
N SER A 327 7.07 2.08 -26.21
CA SER A 327 7.01 0.84 -25.45
C SER A 327 5.73 0.81 -24.62
N ARG A 328 5.26 -0.40 -24.33
CA ARG A 328 4.03 -0.60 -23.57
C ARG A 328 4.30 -0.41 -22.08
N VAL A 329 3.40 0.28 -21.38
CA VAL A 329 3.44 0.38 -19.90
C VAL A 329 3.38 -1.00 -19.29
N PHE A 330 2.56 -1.88 -19.87
CA PHE A 330 2.55 -3.31 -19.62
C PHE A 330 2.27 -4.06 -20.92
N GLY A 331 2.92 -5.21 -21.12
CA GLY A 331 2.74 -6.04 -22.32
C GLY A 331 1.34 -6.66 -22.46
N VAL A 332 1.23 -7.77 -23.18
CA VAL A 332 -0.05 -8.53 -23.35
C VAL A 332 -0.55 -9.24 -22.06
N LYS A 333 0.15 -9.02 -20.95
CA LYS A 333 -0.04 -9.68 -19.66
C LYS A 333 -0.93 -8.87 -18.70
N GLY A 334 -1.61 -7.84 -19.22
CA GLY A 334 -2.45 -6.90 -18.46
C GLY A 334 -3.82 -7.46 -18.06
N ALA A 335 -4.70 -6.59 -17.54
CA ALA A 335 -6.03 -6.94 -17.00
C ALA A 335 -6.94 -7.70 -17.97
N ILE A 336 -6.63 -7.69 -19.27
CA ILE A 336 -7.41 -8.35 -20.30
C ILE A 336 -6.51 -9.37 -20.97
N LYS A 337 -6.94 -10.63 -20.94
CA LYS A 337 -6.29 -11.69 -21.70
C LYS A 337 -6.18 -11.25 -23.17
N ASP A 338 -4.97 -11.32 -23.71
CA ASP A 338 -4.66 -11.04 -25.12
C ASP A 338 -4.79 -9.57 -25.58
N LYS A 339 -4.99 -8.60 -24.67
CA LYS A 339 -4.94 -7.17 -25.01
C LYS A 339 -3.78 -6.47 -24.33
N ALA A 340 -2.93 -5.83 -25.14
CA ALA A 340 -1.79 -5.05 -24.66
C ALA A 340 -2.24 -3.80 -23.92
N GLY A 341 -1.44 -3.37 -22.94
CA GLY A 341 -1.62 -2.07 -22.28
C GLY A 341 -1.38 -0.87 -23.20
N PRO A 342 -1.57 0.35 -22.70
CA PRO A 342 -1.21 1.54 -23.45
C PRO A 342 0.31 1.64 -23.64
N THR A 343 0.76 2.39 -24.64
CA THR A 343 2.16 2.84 -24.70
C THR A 343 2.43 3.88 -23.61
N ILE A 344 3.70 4.09 -23.28
CA ILE A 344 4.11 5.15 -22.35
C ILE A 344 3.67 6.52 -22.90
N GLU A 345 3.75 6.71 -24.22
CA GLU A 345 3.24 7.90 -24.91
C GLU A 345 1.72 8.09 -24.73
N GLU A 346 0.92 7.06 -24.98
CA GLU A 346 -0.54 7.11 -24.79
C GLU A 346 -0.89 7.44 -23.33
N TRP A 347 -0.20 6.80 -22.38
CA TRP A 347 -0.46 6.99 -20.96
C TRP A 347 -0.04 8.38 -20.46
N VAL A 348 1.20 8.80 -20.70
CA VAL A 348 1.67 10.12 -20.24
C VAL A 348 0.89 11.26 -20.91
N THR A 349 0.55 11.12 -22.19
CA THR A 349 -0.29 12.11 -22.91
C THR A 349 -1.70 12.18 -22.33
N SER A 350 -2.25 11.05 -21.86
CA SER A 350 -3.56 11.08 -21.20
C SER A 350 -3.54 11.92 -19.92
N MET A 351 -2.49 11.76 -19.08
CA MET A 351 -2.35 12.50 -17.82
C MET A 351 -2.33 14.00 -18.07
N THR A 352 -1.54 14.44 -19.07
CA THR A 352 -1.43 15.86 -19.43
C THR A 352 -2.69 16.40 -20.11
N SER A 353 -3.51 15.51 -20.67
CA SER A 353 -4.84 15.83 -21.24
C SER A 353 -5.96 15.80 -20.19
N GLY A 354 -5.65 15.56 -18.91
CA GLY A 354 -6.60 15.64 -17.81
C GLY A 354 -7.31 14.33 -17.45
N PHE A 355 -6.78 13.17 -17.85
CA PHE A 355 -7.29 11.88 -17.34
C PHE A 355 -6.23 10.80 -17.25
N ASP A 356 -6.33 9.91 -16.26
CA ASP A 356 -5.40 8.79 -16.16
C ASP A 356 -5.93 7.57 -16.92
N LEU A 357 -5.31 7.27 -18.06
CA LEU A 357 -5.69 6.14 -18.91
C LEU A 357 -5.61 4.79 -18.18
N LEU A 358 -4.69 4.62 -17.22
CA LEU A 358 -4.61 3.36 -16.46
C LEU A 358 -5.78 3.16 -15.52
N SER A 359 -6.19 4.22 -14.81
CA SER A 359 -7.39 4.21 -13.99
C SER A 359 -8.63 3.85 -14.82
N ARG A 360 -8.82 4.51 -15.97
CA ARG A 360 -9.95 4.22 -16.88
C ARG A 360 -9.93 2.78 -17.40
N ILE A 361 -8.76 2.27 -17.77
CA ILE A 361 -8.61 0.87 -18.19
C ILE A 361 -9.08 -0.04 -17.04
N GLY A 362 -8.69 0.24 -15.79
CA GLY A 362 -9.18 -0.50 -14.62
C GLY A 362 -10.72 -0.58 -14.56
N ASP A 363 -11.39 0.56 -14.71
CA ASP A 363 -12.85 0.68 -14.58
C ASP A 363 -13.61 -0.14 -15.64
N PHE A 364 -13.12 -0.17 -16.88
CA PHE A 364 -13.75 -0.94 -17.97
C PHE A 364 -13.68 -2.47 -17.78
N PHE A 365 -12.77 -2.97 -16.94
CA PHE A 365 -12.55 -4.42 -16.79
C PHE A 365 -12.93 -4.96 -15.42
N SER A 366 -13.12 -4.08 -14.43
CA SER A 366 -13.98 -4.41 -13.31
C SER A 366 -15.41 -4.50 -13.84
N VAL A 367 -16.03 -5.67 -13.75
CA VAL A 367 -17.47 -5.86 -13.95
C VAL A 367 -18.21 -4.66 -13.35
N GLU A 368 -19.19 -4.08 -14.08
CA GLU A 368 -19.92 -2.81 -13.85
C GLU A 368 -20.41 -2.50 -12.40
N GLY A 369 -20.10 -3.30 -11.38
CA GLY A 369 -20.37 -3.01 -9.96
C GLY A 369 -19.20 -3.23 -8.99
N ILE A 370 -17.96 -3.49 -9.45
CA ILE A 370 -16.83 -3.84 -8.54
C ILE A 370 -16.02 -2.63 -8.07
N MET A 371 -15.99 -1.50 -8.81
CA MET A 371 -15.14 -0.36 -8.46
C MET A 371 -15.84 0.87 -7.89
N GLU A 372 -17.15 1.05 -8.07
CA GLU A 372 -17.92 2.03 -7.25
C GLU A 372 -17.77 1.72 -5.73
N GLY A 373 -17.35 0.51 -5.35
CA GLY A 373 -17.01 0.14 -3.98
C GLY A 373 -15.51 -0.03 -3.68
N SER A 374 -14.59 0.16 -4.63
CA SER A 374 -13.14 -0.05 -4.38
C SER A 374 -12.46 1.09 -3.62
N GLU A 375 -13.23 2.09 -3.21
CA GLU A 375 -12.88 3.20 -2.34
C GLU A 375 -12.70 2.76 -0.88
N SER A 376 -12.08 1.59 -0.65
CA SER A 376 -11.95 1.02 0.70
C SER A 376 -11.03 1.82 1.63
N MET A 377 -10.48 2.95 1.16
CA MET A 377 -9.93 4.01 2.00
C MET A 377 -10.42 5.40 1.59
N GLY A 378 -11.75 5.54 1.53
CA GLY A 378 -12.41 6.79 1.17
C GLY A 378 -12.13 7.18 -0.28
N GLU A 379 -12.90 8.14 -0.78
CA GLU A 379 -12.56 8.86 -2.00
C GLU A 379 -11.10 9.35 -1.89
N PHE A 380 -10.40 9.57 -3.02
CA PHE A 380 -9.04 10.16 -3.02
C PHE A 380 -8.97 11.40 -2.09
N ASP A 381 -10.09 12.11 -2.01
CA ASP A 381 -10.40 13.26 -1.18
C ASP A 381 -10.35 13.00 0.36
N ALA A 382 -10.49 11.77 0.83
CA ALA A 382 -10.47 11.43 2.27
C ALA A 382 -9.06 11.48 2.89
N LEU A 383 -8.01 11.28 2.09
CA LEU A 383 -6.64 11.60 2.50
C LEU A 383 -6.30 13.09 2.27
N ASP A 384 -7.12 13.76 1.47
CA ASP A 384 -6.88 15.09 0.87
C ASP A 384 -7.81 16.19 1.41
N GLU A 385 -8.58 15.95 2.48
CA GLU A 385 -9.31 17.01 3.18
C GLU A 385 -8.32 18.12 3.50
N ALA A 386 -8.47 19.25 2.80
CA ALA A 386 -7.51 20.33 2.71
C ALA A 386 -6.98 20.72 4.10
N ASP A 387 -5.84 20.14 4.48
CA ASP A 387 -5.07 20.65 5.61
C ASP A 387 -4.47 21.95 5.10
N GLU A 388 -5.00 23.09 5.58
CA GLU A 388 -4.58 24.45 5.21
C GLU A 388 -3.05 24.66 5.32
N LYS A 389 -2.33 23.73 5.98
CA LYS A 389 -0.88 23.76 6.12
C LYS A 389 -0.11 23.14 4.96
N TYR A 390 -0.76 22.50 4.00
CA TYR A 390 -0.11 21.94 2.82
C TYR A 390 -0.73 22.49 1.54
N ASP A 391 0.13 23.06 0.69
CA ASP A 391 -0.26 23.58 -0.62
C ASP A 391 -0.62 22.48 -1.64
N MET A 392 -0.53 21.18 -1.25
CA MET A 392 -0.70 20.06 -2.19
C MET A 392 -1.27 18.80 -1.53
N PRO A 393 -2.00 17.98 -2.32
CA PRO A 393 -2.50 16.67 -1.91
C PRO A 393 -1.36 15.69 -1.60
N LEU A 394 -1.64 14.74 -0.72
CA LEU A 394 -0.71 13.67 -0.37
C LEU A 394 -0.83 12.54 -1.40
N VAL A 395 0.28 11.87 -1.69
CA VAL A 395 0.28 10.71 -2.58
C VAL A 395 0.04 9.46 -1.75
N PRO A 396 -1.10 8.76 -1.92
CA PRO A 396 -1.33 7.50 -1.22
C PRO A 396 -0.38 6.44 -1.75
N ILE A 397 0.43 5.87 -0.85
CA ILE A 397 1.29 4.72 -1.14
C ILE A 397 0.82 3.55 -0.30
N GLU A 398 0.56 2.42 -0.96
CA GLU A 398 0.02 1.23 -0.31
C GLU A 398 1.07 0.13 -0.09
N PHE A 399 1.16 -0.36 1.14
CA PHE A 399 2.04 -1.43 1.55
C PHE A 399 1.26 -2.75 1.60
N ARG A 400 1.29 -3.51 0.51
CA ARG A 400 0.62 -4.82 0.41
C ARG A 400 1.54 -6.03 0.64
N GLU A 401 2.86 -5.84 0.64
CA GLU A 401 3.82 -6.94 0.81
C GLU A 401 4.21 -7.19 2.28
N MET A 402 3.30 -6.89 3.20
CA MET A 402 3.51 -7.18 4.62
C MET A 402 3.43 -8.68 4.91
N THR A 403 3.89 -9.07 6.10
CA THR A 403 3.76 -10.45 6.58
C THR A 403 2.29 -10.85 6.53
N LYS A 404 2.00 -11.97 5.85
CA LYS A 404 0.66 -12.54 5.79
C LYS A 404 0.38 -13.37 7.05
N SER A 405 -0.90 -13.57 7.35
CA SER A 405 -1.35 -14.38 8.49
C SER A 405 -0.86 -13.86 9.85
N VAL A 406 -0.92 -12.54 10.07
CA VAL A 406 -0.57 -11.91 11.35
C VAL A 406 -1.68 -12.17 12.37
N PRO A 407 -1.38 -12.82 13.51
CA PRO A 407 -2.34 -13.01 14.60
C PRO A 407 -2.86 -11.68 15.14
N TYR A 408 -4.16 -11.60 15.43
CA TYR A 408 -4.79 -10.37 15.89
C TYR A 408 -4.17 -9.72 17.14
N PRO A 409 -3.59 -10.45 18.13
CA PRO A 409 -2.94 -9.80 19.27
C PRO A 409 -1.71 -8.97 18.88
N LEU A 410 -1.13 -9.21 17.69
CA LEU A 410 0.05 -8.49 17.19
C LEU A 410 -0.31 -7.28 16.31
N TRP A 411 -1.58 -7.07 15.97
CA TRP A 411 -1.99 -5.95 15.13
C TRP A 411 -1.61 -4.59 15.71
N PRO A 412 -1.81 -4.29 17.03
CA PRO A 412 -1.45 -2.98 17.58
C PRO A 412 0.04 -2.68 17.42
N GLU A 413 0.91 -3.61 17.80
CA GLU A 413 2.37 -3.44 17.67
C GLU A 413 2.78 -3.27 16.20
N LEU A 414 2.18 -4.02 15.28
CA LEU A 414 2.45 -3.86 13.85
C LEU A 414 2.08 -2.45 13.38
N THR A 415 0.87 -1.97 13.70
CA THR A 415 0.43 -0.62 13.28
C THR A 415 1.26 0.50 13.88
N GLU A 416 1.68 0.38 15.14
CA GLU A 416 2.58 1.35 15.77
C GLU A 416 3.93 1.41 15.07
N ASN A 417 4.51 0.25 14.71
CA ASN A 417 5.76 0.18 13.94
C ASN A 417 5.62 0.81 12.55
N ILE A 418 4.50 0.56 11.86
CA ILE A 418 4.23 1.17 10.55
C ILE A 418 4.04 2.68 10.68
N MET A 419 3.39 3.16 11.74
CA MET A 419 3.29 4.60 12.03
C MET A 419 4.64 5.25 12.29
N ILE A 420 5.54 4.58 13.04
CA ILE A 420 6.91 5.05 13.27
C ILE A 420 7.65 5.14 11.93
N PHE A 421 7.53 4.11 11.10
CA PHE A 421 8.13 4.08 9.77
C PHE A 421 7.58 5.19 8.86
N ALA A 422 6.26 5.35 8.76
CA ALA A 422 5.60 6.43 8.02
C ALA A 422 6.06 7.82 8.49
N ASN A 423 6.19 8.01 9.81
CA ASN A 423 6.74 9.23 10.37
C ASN A 423 8.20 9.47 9.98
N ALA A 424 9.02 8.42 9.99
CA ALA A 424 10.41 8.51 9.59
C ALA A 424 10.53 8.89 8.11
N LEU A 425 9.73 8.29 7.23
CA LEU A 425 9.65 8.63 5.80
C LEU A 425 9.37 10.13 5.60
N ILE A 426 8.43 10.66 6.37
CA ILE A 426 7.99 12.05 6.28
C ILE A 426 9.03 13.03 6.81
N LYS A 427 9.64 12.70 7.96
CA LYS A 427 10.55 13.59 8.69
C LYS A 427 11.98 13.54 8.17
N ALA A 428 12.35 12.50 7.42
CA ALA A 428 13.69 12.38 6.91
C ALA A 428 14.02 13.56 5.97
N GLU A 429 15.00 14.34 6.39
CA GLU A 429 15.65 15.37 5.61
C GLU A 429 16.61 14.67 4.63
N PHE A 430 16.05 14.16 3.54
CA PHE A 430 16.86 13.63 2.46
C PHE A 430 17.54 14.78 1.71
N PHE A 431 18.85 14.62 1.54
CA PHE A 431 19.81 15.62 1.07
C PHE A 431 19.64 16.01 -0.40
#